data_AF-A0AAW9RRT8-F1
#
_entry.id   AF-A0AAW9RRT8-F1
#
_cell.length_a   1.000
_cell.length_b   1.000
_cell.length_c   1.000
_cell.angle_alpha   90.00
_cell.angle_beta   90.00
_cell.angle_gamma   90.00
#
_symmetry.space_group_name_H-M   'P 1'
#
loop_
_entity.id
_entity.type
_entity.pdbx_description
1 polymer ?
#
loop_
_entity_poly.entity_id
_entity_poly.type
_entity_poly.pdbx_seq_one_letter_code
_entity_poly.pdbx_strand_id
1 'polypeptide(L)'
;MLKLFPGFDPQLLYAAAEIYLDGMVLELYGSGNGPAANDEFTATLRHLSQNGSPMVGISQCLYGLLEPGAYVSGGRLLANGLIAGLDLTPEAALTKLLFPRLFSTPGAELADAMQTPVTREMTSRNAWSSPLT
;
A
#
# COMPACT_ATOMS: atom_id res chain seq x y z
N MET A 1 -11.03 -2.21 -0.32
CA MET A 1 -9.93 -2.57 -1.25
C MET A 1 -10.33 -2.10 -2.64
N LEU A 2 -9.44 -1.44 -3.36
CA LEU A 2 -9.69 -0.90 -4.70
C LEU A 2 -8.62 -1.41 -5.67
N LYS A 3 -9.07 -1.95 -6.80
CA LYS A 3 -8.20 -2.37 -7.90
C LYS A 3 -7.98 -1.20 -8.85
N LEU A 4 -6.72 -0.84 -9.12
CA LEU A 4 -6.42 0.14 -10.15
C LEU A 4 -6.66 -0.47 -11.54
N PHE A 5 -7.16 0.34 -12.48
CA PHE A 5 -7.34 -0.05 -13.88
C PHE A 5 -7.05 1.13 -14.81
N PRO A 6 -6.71 0.91 -16.09
CA PRO A 6 -6.42 2.00 -17.02
C PRO A 6 -7.59 3.00 -17.08
N GLY A 7 -7.30 4.29 -16.90
CA GLY A 7 -8.33 5.34 -16.80
C GLY A 7 -8.98 5.46 -15.42
N PHE A 8 -8.34 4.93 -14.36
CA PHE A 8 -8.81 5.07 -12.99
C PHE A 8 -9.07 6.54 -12.61
N ASP A 9 -10.30 6.83 -12.20
CA ASP A 9 -10.73 8.14 -11.73
C ASP A 9 -10.34 8.33 -10.25
N PRO A 10 -9.49 9.34 -9.91
CA PRO A 10 -9.12 9.63 -8.52
C PRO A 10 -10.31 9.89 -7.59
N GLN A 11 -11.47 10.32 -8.11
CA GLN A 11 -12.69 10.53 -7.33
C GLN A 11 -13.17 9.26 -6.61
N LEU A 12 -12.84 8.08 -7.14
CA LEU A 12 -13.12 6.81 -6.46
C LEU A 12 -12.38 6.66 -5.12
N LEU A 13 -11.19 7.27 -4.99
CA LEU A 13 -10.44 7.27 -3.72
C LEU A 13 -11.13 8.14 -2.69
N TYR A 14 -11.62 9.32 -3.09
CA TYR A 14 -12.38 10.20 -2.21
C TYR A 14 -13.66 9.52 -1.72
N ALA A 15 -14.45 8.95 -2.62
CA ALA A 15 -15.67 8.24 -2.26
C ALA A 15 -15.41 7.06 -1.31
N ALA A 16 -14.31 6.32 -1.53
CA ALA A 16 -13.93 5.24 -0.62
C ALA A 16 -13.48 5.75 0.75
N ALA A 17 -12.73 6.86 0.81
CA ALA A 17 -12.25 7.45 2.06
C ALA A 17 -13.40 8.03 2.91
N GLU A 18 -14.47 8.53 2.29
CA GLU A 18 -15.67 8.99 3.00
C GLU A 18 -16.41 7.84 3.71
N ILE A 19 -16.37 6.64 3.15
CA ILE A 19 -17.06 5.46 3.68
C ILE A 19 -16.17 4.69 4.66
N TYR A 20 -14.88 4.55 4.34
CA TYR A 20 -13.91 3.74 5.09
C TYR A 20 -12.83 4.62 5.71
N LEU A 21 -13.11 5.06 6.94
CA LEU A 21 -12.25 5.99 7.68
C LEU A 21 -10.92 5.38 8.14
N ASP A 22 -10.79 4.05 8.13
CA ASP A 22 -9.59 3.33 8.58
C ASP A 22 -8.50 3.25 7.49
N GLY A 23 -8.79 3.76 6.29
CA GLY A 23 -7.91 3.68 5.13
C GLY A 23 -8.31 2.59 4.14
N MET A 24 -7.44 2.34 3.16
CA MET A 24 -7.74 1.41 2.08
C MET A 24 -6.50 0.68 1.54
N VAL A 25 -6.74 -0.49 0.96
CA VAL A 25 -5.74 -1.23 0.18
C VAL A 25 -5.96 -0.94 -1.31
N LEU A 26 -4.89 -0.56 -2.01
CA LEU A 26 -4.84 -0.33 -3.45
C LEU A 26 -4.07 -1.47 -4.13
N GLU A 27 -4.71 -2.15 -5.08
CA GLU A 27 -4.03 -3.14 -5.91
C GLU A 27 -3.43 -2.46 -7.13
N LEU A 28 -2.11 -2.39 -7.16
CA LEU A 28 -1.27 -1.80 -8.19
C LEU A 28 -0.89 -2.81 -9.29
N TYR A 29 -0.50 -2.32 -10.46
CA TYR A 29 -0.07 -3.19 -11.54
C TYR A 29 1.32 -3.77 -11.28
N GLY A 30 1.49 -5.07 -11.56
CA GLY A 30 2.81 -5.72 -11.57
C GLY A 30 3.60 -5.47 -10.29
N SER A 31 4.84 -4.99 -10.43
CA SER A 31 5.77 -4.70 -9.33
C SER A 31 5.45 -3.44 -8.50
N GLY A 32 4.27 -2.83 -8.67
CA GLY A 32 3.85 -1.64 -7.92
C GLY A 32 3.66 -0.36 -8.75
N ASN A 33 3.25 -0.51 -10.01
CA ASN A 33 2.97 0.61 -10.90
C ASN A 33 1.51 1.09 -10.77
N GLY A 34 1.28 2.36 -11.08
CA GLY A 34 -0.05 2.97 -11.07
C GLY A 34 -0.07 4.23 -11.94
N PRO A 35 -1.14 5.02 -11.91
CA PRO A 35 -1.24 6.27 -12.68
C PRO A 35 -0.41 7.39 -12.04
N ALA A 36 0.87 7.13 -11.76
CA ALA A 36 1.77 8.05 -11.09
C ALA A 36 2.13 9.28 -11.94
N ALA A 37 1.93 9.23 -13.26
CA ALA A 37 2.07 10.38 -14.15
C ALA A 37 0.84 11.30 -14.15
N ASN A 38 -0.29 10.89 -13.56
CA ASN A 38 -1.44 11.73 -13.36
C ASN A 38 -1.27 12.53 -12.07
N ASP A 39 -1.05 13.84 -12.21
CA ASP A 39 -0.80 14.71 -11.06
C ASP A 39 -2.02 14.82 -10.13
N GLU A 40 -3.25 14.77 -10.66
CA GLU A 40 -4.48 14.73 -9.86
C GLU A 40 -4.54 13.47 -8.99
N PHE A 41 -4.18 12.31 -9.56
CA PHE A 41 -4.11 11.06 -8.80
C PHE A 41 -3.08 11.15 -7.67
N THR A 42 -1.87 11.62 -7.96
CA THR A 42 -0.82 11.72 -6.93
C THR A 42 -1.14 12.78 -5.87
N ALA A 43 -1.79 13.88 -6.25
CA ALA A 43 -2.28 14.89 -5.32
C ALA A 43 -3.39 14.32 -4.41
N THR A 44 -4.30 13.51 -4.97
CA THR A 44 -5.34 12.81 -4.22
C THR A 44 -4.73 11.87 -3.18
N LEU A 45 -3.75 11.05 -3.57
CA LEU A 45 -3.03 10.18 -2.64
C LEU A 45 -2.40 10.97 -1.49
N ARG A 46 -1.68 12.05 -1.82
CA ARG A 46 -1.01 12.89 -0.81
C ARG A 46 -2.03 13.50 0.16
N HIS A 47 -3.11 14.05 -0.37
CA HIS A 47 -4.15 14.69 0.41
C HIS A 47 -4.83 13.70 1.37
N LEU A 48 -5.25 12.54 0.87
CA LEU A 48 -5.90 11.51 1.68
C LEU A 48 -4.95 10.95 2.76
N SER A 49 -3.69 10.71 2.40
CA SER A 49 -2.66 10.24 3.33
C SER A 49 -2.43 11.23 4.48
N GLN A 50 -2.38 12.53 4.18
CA GLN A 50 -2.22 13.61 5.17
C GLN A 50 -3.46 13.83 6.04
N ASN A 51 -4.64 13.48 5.54
CA ASN A 51 -5.91 13.68 6.23
C ASN A 51 -6.41 12.42 6.97
N GLY A 52 -5.52 11.50 7.30
CA GLY A 52 -5.84 10.35 8.14
C GLY A 52 -6.52 9.19 7.41
N SER A 53 -6.47 9.16 6.08
CA SER A 53 -6.92 8.03 5.25
C SER A 53 -5.70 7.32 4.65
N PRO A 54 -5.04 6.42 5.41
CA PRO A 54 -3.85 5.75 4.92
C PRO A 54 -4.16 4.80 3.77
N MET A 55 -3.21 4.65 2.85
CA MET A 55 -3.36 3.78 1.69
C MET A 55 -2.19 2.81 1.62
N VAL A 56 -2.48 1.52 1.50
CA VAL A 56 -1.48 0.46 1.34
C VAL A 56 -1.52 -0.04 -0.10
N GLY A 57 -0.39 0.01 -0.79
CA GLY A 57 -0.23 -0.59 -2.12
C GLY A 57 0.19 -2.05 -2.04
N ILE A 58 -0.50 -2.92 -2.78
CA ILE A 58 -0.11 -4.32 -3.04
C ILE A 58 -0.13 -4.62 -4.54
N SER A 59 0.44 -5.74 -4.98
CA SER A 59 0.37 -6.16 -6.38
C SER A 59 -0.99 -6.78 -6.71
N GLN A 60 -1.47 -6.55 -7.95
CA GLN A 60 -2.54 -7.33 -8.57
C GLN A 60 -2.09 -8.74 -8.98
N CYS A 61 -0.78 -8.96 -9.12
CA CYS A 61 -0.25 -10.28 -9.44
C CYS A 61 -0.37 -11.20 -8.23
N LEU A 62 -0.77 -12.45 -8.47
CA LEU A 62 -0.90 -13.49 -7.42
C LEU A 62 0.45 -13.80 -6.75
N TYR A 63 1.54 -13.60 -7.49
CA TYR A 63 2.91 -13.85 -7.05
C TYR A 63 3.78 -12.65 -7.40
N GLY A 64 4.72 -12.35 -6.53
CA GLY A 64 5.62 -11.21 -6.66
C GLY A 64 5.50 -10.27 -5.46
N LEU A 65 6.36 -9.26 -5.43
CA LEU A 65 6.37 -8.28 -4.35
C LEU A 65 6.35 -6.87 -4.93
N LEU A 66 5.75 -5.96 -4.18
CA LEU A 66 5.90 -4.53 -4.44
C LEU A 66 7.28 -4.12 -3.94
N GLU A 67 8.22 -3.94 -4.86
CA GLU A 67 9.56 -3.45 -4.54
C GLU A 67 9.56 -1.93 -4.48
N PRO A 68 9.76 -1.33 -3.29
CA PRO A 68 9.86 0.12 -3.16
C PRO A 68 11.04 0.64 -4.00
N GLY A 69 10.75 1.50 -4.98
CA GLY A 69 11.80 2.14 -5.78
C GLY A 69 12.38 1.33 -6.94
N ALA A 70 11.90 0.10 -7.20
CA ALA A 70 12.29 -0.65 -8.39
C ALA A 70 11.91 0.08 -9.70
N TYR A 71 10.88 0.94 -9.65
CA TYR A 71 10.42 1.73 -10.78
C TYR A 71 10.07 3.17 -10.36
N VAL A 72 10.33 4.13 -11.26
CA VAL A 72 10.04 5.57 -11.06
C VAL A 72 8.57 5.81 -10.70
N SER A 73 7.65 5.08 -11.32
CA SER A 73 6.21 5.16 -11.01
C SER A 73 5.94 4.77 -9.56
N GLY A 74 6.42 3.61 -9.09
CA GLY A 74 6.23 3.16 -7.72
C GLY A 74 6.85 4.15 -6.71
N GLY A 75 8.06 4.63 -6.99
CA GLY A 75 8.72 5.65 -6.16
C GLY A 75 7.90 6.94 -6.02
N ARG A 76 7.28 7.41 -7.11
CA ARG A 76 6.36 8.57 -7.05
C ARG A 76 5.15 8.30 -6.18
N LEU A 77 4.55 7.11 -6.23
CA LEU A 77 3.39 6.79 -5.38
C LEU A 77 3.77 6.79 -3.89
N LEU A 78 4.91 6.18 -3.54
CA LEU A 78 5.42 6.15 -2.17
C LEU A 78 5.76 7.55 -1.65
N ALA A 79 6.38 8.39 -2.49
CA ALA A 79 6.66 9.79 -2.18
C ALA A 79 5.38 10.64 -1.97
N ASN A 80 4.22 10.15 -2.41
CA ASN A 80 2.92 10.78 -2.20
C ASN A 80 2.11 10.11 -1.08
N GLY A 81 2.77 9.38 -0.17
CA GLY A 81 2.14 8.88 1.06
C GLY A 81 1.46 7.51 0.91
N LEU A 82 1.73 6.78 -0.17
CA LEU A 82 1.37 5.37 -0.28
C LEU A 82 2.32 4.52 0.59
N ILE A 83 1.76 3.57 1.34
CA ILE A 83 2.51 2.60 2.14
C ILE A 83 2.76 1.35 1.28
N ALA A 84 4.01 0.91 1.19
CA ALA A 84 4.33 -0.35 0.51
C ALA A 84 3.89 -1.55 1.34
N GLY A 85 2.99 -2.38 0.79
CA GLY A 85 2.56 -3.66 1.36
C GLY A 85 3.48 -4.84 1.01
N LEU A 86 4.55 -4.63 0.23
CA LEU A 86 5.55 -5.64 -0.14
C LEU A 86 4.90 -6.89 -0.78
N ASP A 87 5.11 -8.08 -0.21
CA ASP A 87 4.59 -9.37 -0.67
C ASP A 87 3.35 -9.84 0.12
N LEU A 88 2.64 -8.92 0.79
CA LEU A 88 1.36 -9.24 1.42
C LEU A 88 0.35 -9.74 0.39
N THR A 89 -0.38 -10.80 0.73
CA THR A 89 -1.59 -11.14 0.01
C THR A 89 -2.67 -10.08 0.24
N PRO A 90 -3.67 -9.96 -0.66
CA PRO A 90 -4.79 -9.04 -0.48
C PRO A 90 -5.50 -9.20 0.88
N GLU A 91 -5.72 -10.44 1.31
CA GLU A 91 -6.38 -10.76 2.59
C GLU A 91 -5.51 -10.35 3.78
N ALA A 92 -4.20 -10.61 3.71
CA ALA A 92 -3.25 -10.22 4.75
C ALA A 92 -3.14 -8.70 4.87
N ALA A 93 -3.07 -7.99 3.74
CA ALA A 93 -3.03 -6.53 3.72
C ALA A 93 -4.29 -5.90 4.32
N LEU A 94 -5.48 -6.40 3.95
CA LEU A 94 -6.74 -5.91 4.51
C LEU A 94 -6.82 -6.17 6.02
N THR A 95 -6.39 -7.36 6.46
CA THR A 95 -6.40 -7.73 7.89
C THR A 95 -5.42 -6.89 8.69
N LYS A 96 -4.19 -6.67 8.18
CA LYS A 96 -3.17 -5.85 8.84
C LYS A 96 -3.55 -4.37 8.90
N LEU A 97 -4.25 -3.85 7.89
CA LEU A 97 -4.71 -2.47 7.89
C LEU A 97 -5.62 -2.17 9.10
N LEU A 98 -6.47 -3.13 9.47
CA LEU A 98 -7.37 -3.02 10.63
C LEU A 98 -6.67 -3.31 11.97
N PHE A 99 -5.50 -3.96 11.94
CA PHE A 99 -4.85 -4.53 13.11
C PHE A 99 -4.44 -3.47 14.17
N PRO A 100 -3.80 -2.33 13.84
CA PRO A 100 -3.43 -1.33 14.85
C PRO A 100 -4.63 -0.77 15.63
N ARG A 101 -5.79 -0.64 14.96
CA ARG A 101 -7.02 -0.17 15.59
C ARG A 101 -7.65 -1.22 16.50
N LEU A 102 -7.64 -2.49 16.08
CA LEU A 102 -8.20 -3.59 16.86
C LEU A 102 -7.40 -3.89 18.13
N PHE A 103 -6.08 -3.70 18.10
CA PHE A 103 -5.20 -4.07 19.21
C PHE A 103 -4.59 -2.88 19.96
N SER A 104 -5.00 -1.64 19.63
CA SER A 104 -4.59 -0.40 20.31
C SER A 104 -3.08 -0.29 20.51
N THR A 105 -2.29 -0.67 19.51
CA THR A 105 -0.83 -0.69 19.63
C THR A 105 -0.31 0.75 19.68
N PRO A 106 0.15 1.26 20.84
CA PRO A 106 0.57 2.65 20.94
C PRO A 106 1.94 2.80 20.27
N GLY A 107 2.04 3.68 19.26
CA GLY A 107 3.33 4.15 18.75
C GLY A 107 3.95 3.40 17.57
N ALA A 108 3.30 2.40 16.97
CA ALA A 108 3.73 1.90 15.67
C ALA A 108 3.13 2.77 14.56
N GLU A 109 3.98 3.46 13.78
CA GLU A 109 3.52 4.05 12.52
C GLU A 109 2.91 2.94 11.66
N LEU A 110 1.72 3.18 11.08
CA LEU A 110 1.02 2.16 10.29
C LEU A 110 1.93 1.56 9.20
N ALA A 111 2.83 2.35 8.64
CA ALA A 111 3.81 1.88 7.66
C ALA A 111 4.70 0.75 8.24
N ASP A 112 5.22 0.91 9.45
CA ASP A 112 6.04 -0.09 10.13
C ASP A 112 5.23 -1.35 10.47
N ALA A 113 4.00 -1.18 10.95
CA ALA A 113 3.10 -2.29 11.23
C ALA A 113 2.79 -3.10 9.97
N MET A 114 2.53 -2.42 8.85
CA MET A 114 2.28 -3.08 7.57
C MET A 114 3.51 -3.83 7.04
N GLN A 115 4.72 -3.35 7.35
CA GLN A 115 5.99 -3.88 6.81
C GLN A 115 6.74 -4.84 7.75
N THR A 116 6.21 -5.06 8.95
CA THR A 116 6.77 -5.99 9.94
C THR A 116 5.97 -7.30 9.93
N PRO A 117 6.59 -8.47 9.66
CA PRO A 117 5.90 -9.75 9.74
C PRO A 117 5.38 -10.04 11.16
N VAL A 118 4.12 -10.46 11.29
CA VAL A 118 3.49 -10.79 12.60
C VAL A 118 3.28 -12.30 12.73
N THR A 119 2.76 -12.95 11.69
CA THR A 119 2.41 -14.38 11.68
C THR A 119 2.91 -15.10 10.42
N ARG A 120 4.01 -14.61 9.83
CA ARG A 120 4.57 -15.09 8.54
C ARG A 120 3.67 -14.85 7.33
N GLU A 121 2.84 -13.81 7.41
CA GLU A 121 1.99 -13.33 6.32
C GLU A 121 2.74 -12.59 5.22
N MET A 122 4.02 -12.27 5.46
CA MET A 122 4.92 -11.63 4.52
C MET A 122 6.37 -12.05 4.80
N THR A 123 7.23 -11.94 3.80
CA THR A 123 8.65 -12.29 3.92
C THR A 123 9.41 -11.22 4.70
N SER A 124 10.20 -11.62 5.69
CA SER A 124 11.02 -10.69 6.47
C SER A 124 12.04 -9.95 5.59
N ARG A 125 12.24 -8.65 5.81
CA ARG A 125 13.21 -7.83 5.04
C ARG A 125 14.61 -8.45 4.96
N ASN A 126 15.06 -9.11 6.03
CA ASN A 126 16.40 -9.72 6.11
C ASN A 126 16.55 -10.98 5.24
N ALA A 127 15.46 -11.59 4.79
CA ALA A 127 15.50 -12.76 3.91
C ALA A 127 15.84 -12.36 2.45
N TRP A 128 15.60 -11.11 2.06
CA TRP A 128 15.90 -10.60 0.73
C TRP A 128 17.36 -10.14 0.55
N SER A 129 18.11 -9.99 1.64
CA SER A 129 19.53 -9.59 1.63
C SER A 129 20.51 -10.75 1.51
N SER A 130 20.05 -12.01 1.44
CA SER A 130 20.95 -13.13 1.18
C SER A 130 21.23 -13.18 -0.32
N PRO A 131 22.51 -13.03 -0.77
CA PRO A 131 22.83 -13.33 -2.15
C PRO A 131 22.44 -14.78 -2.40
N LEU A 132 21.79 -15.02 -3.54
CA LEU A 132 21.57 -16.37 -4.06
C LEU A 132 22.93 -17.06 -4.13
N THR A 133 23.20 -17.96 -3.19
CA THR A 133 24.33 -18.92 -3.25
C THR A 133 23.98 -20.07 -4.17
#